data_AF-A0A391NW71-F1
#
_entry.id   AF-A0A391NW71-F1
#
_cell.length_a   1.000
_cell.length_b   1.000
_cell.length_c   1.000
_cell.angle_alpha   90.00
_cell.angle_beta   90.00
_cell.angle_gamma   90.00
#
_symmetry.space_group_name_H-M   'P 1'
#
loop_
_entity.id
_entity.type
_entity.pdbx_description
1 polymer ?
#
loop_
_entity_poly.entity_id
_entity_poly.type
_entity_poly.pdbx_seq_one_letter_code
_entity_poly.pdbx_strand_id
1 'polypeptide(L)'
;GGSISYVEFREAPLSNVLALEDAVSYATAQGVSYLGFNYPLDVCQDCQYHGTYDVCPACGSSDILRVRRVSGYLEDVRFFTPGKTAEVAHRRSND
;
A
#
# COMPACT_ATOMS: atom_id res chain seq x y z
N GLY A 1 19.01 15.79 8.16
CA GLY A 1 17.94 14.88 8.58
C GLY A 1 17.44 14.12 7.37
N GLY A 2 16.98 12.88 7.54
CA GLY A 2 16.36 12.08 6.48
C GLY A 2 14.85 12.05 6.62
N SER A 3 14.13 12.10 5.50
CA SER A 3 12.67 11.96 5.41
C SER A 3 12.32 11.05 4.24
N ILE A 4 11.08 10.56 4.22
CA ILE A 4 10.51 9.80 3.12
C ILE A 4 9.19 10.43 2.69
N SER A 5 8.92 10.45 1.40
CA SER A 5 7.65 10.87 0.81
C SER A 5 6.87 9.65 0.31
N TYR A 6 5.55 9.66 0.46
CA TYR A 6 4.68 8.58 0.00
C TYR A 6 3.66 9.07 -1.01
N VAL A 7 3.36 8.21 -1.98
CA VAL A 7 2.20 8.33 -2.88
C VAL A 7 1.28 7.14 -2.63
N GLU A 8 -0.02 7.40 -2.47
CA GLU A 8 -1.05 6.40 -2.19
C GLU A 8 -1.84 6.06 -3.46
N PHE A 9 -1.76 4.81 -3.91
CA PHE A 9 -2.53 4.26 -5.01
C PHE A 9 -3.69 3.40 -4.50
N ARG A 10 -4.77 3.34 -5.30
CA ARG A 10 -5.95 2.51 -4.99
C ARG A 10 -5.71 1.02 -5.21
N GLU A 11 -4.84 0.68 -6.15
CA GLU A 11 -4.51 -0.69 -6.52
C GLU A 11 -3.02 -0.81 -6.89
N ALA A 12 -2.55 -2.05 -7.01
CA ALA A 12 -1.17 -2.30 -7.41
C ALA A 12 -0.93 -1.80 -8.86
N PRO A 13 0.06 -0.93 -9.10
CA PRO A 13 0.32 -0.32 -10.42
C PRO A 13 1.03 -1.28 -11.39
N LEU A 14 0.59 -2.54 -11.45
CA LEU A 14 1.23 -3.60 -12.27
C LEU A 14 0.98 -3.41 -13.77
N SER A 15 -0.14 -2.80 -14.13
CA SER A 15 -0.55 -2.56 -15.52
C SER A 15 -0.10 -1.20 -16.06
N ASN A 16 0.40 -0.30 -15.22
CA ASN A 16 0.74 1.08 -15.59
C ASN A 16 2.14 1.48 -15.13
N VAL A 17 3.15 0.82 -15.70
CA VAL A 17 4.56 1.07 -15.40
C VAL A 17 4.98 2.49 -15.80
N LEU A 18 4.39 3.05 -16.86
CA LEU A 18 4.68 4.42 -17.31
C LEU A 18 4.30 5.46 -16.25
N ALA A 19 3.15 5.31 -15.58
CA ALA A 19 2.77 6.21 -14.49
C ALA A 19 3.75 6.17 -13.31
N LEU A 20 4.34 5.00 -13.01
CA LEU A 20 5.39 4.89 -12.00
C LEU A 20 6.66 5.63 -12.42
N GLU A 21 7.06 5.48 -13.68
CA GLU A 21 8.25 6.16 -14.23
C GLU A 21 8.08 7.68 -14.19
N ASP A 22 6.91 8.19 -14.57
CA ASP A 22 6.58 9.62 -14.50
C ASP A 22 6.64 10.15 -13.06
N ALA A 23 6.05 9.41 -12.11
CA ALA A 23 6.08 9.79 -10.70
C ALA A 23 7.51 9.82 -10.12
N VAL A 24 8.34 8.82 -10.46
CA VAL A 24 9.74 8.75 -10.04
C VAL A 24 10.56 9.89 -10.66
N SER A 25 10.37 10.14 -11.96
CA SER A 25 11.05 11.21 -12.68
C SER A 25 10.72 12.59 -12.11
N TYR A 26 9.43 12.84 -11.86
CA TYR A 26 8.98 14.07 -11.24
C TYR A 26 9.53 14.24 -9.82
N ALA A 27 9.42 13.21 -8.98
CA ALA A 27 9.94 13.25 -7.60
C ALA A 27 11.44 13.54 -7.55
N THR A 28 12.20 12.91 -8.46
CA THR A 28 13.64 13.14 -8.62
C THR A 28 13.93 14.58 -9.03
N ALA A 29 13.19 15.13 -10.01
CA ALA A 29 13.32 16.51 -10.44
C ALA A 29 12.98 17.53 -9.34
N GLN A 30 12.08 17.18 -8.42
CA GLN A 30 11.74 17.99 -7.23
C GLN A 30 12.70 17.78 -6.04
N GLY A 31 13.72 16.94 -6.18
CA GLY A 31 14.72 16.68 -5.12
C GLY A 31 14.24 15.75 -4.00
N VAL A 32 13.20 14.95 -4.23
CA VAL A 32 12.77 13.90 -3.29
C VAL A 32 13.84 12.81 -3.24
N SER A 33 14.47 12.64 -2.07
CA SER A 33 15.58 11.71 -1.88
C SER A 33 15.15 10.28 -1.55
N TYR A 34 13.94 10.10 -0.99
CA TYR A 34 13.37 8.79 -0.69
C TYR A 34 11.87 8.80 -0.93
N LEU A 35 11.43 8.01 -1.90
CA LEU A 35 10.03 7.88 -2.32
C LEU A 35 9.54 6.46 -2.08
N GLY A 36 8.31 6.34 -1.56
CA GLY A 36 7.59 5.08 -1.46
C GLY A 36 6.23 5.16 -2.12
N PHE A 37 5.81 4.06 -2.75
CA PHE A 37 4.45 3.89 -3.27
C PHE A 37 3.70 2.91 -2.39
N ASN A 38 2.55 3.34 -1.90
CA ASN A 38 1.67 2.52 -1.07
C ASN A 38 0.44 2.13 -1.89
N TYR A 39 0.03 0.87 -1.76
CA TYR A 39 -1.23 0.36 -2.29
C TYR A 39 -1.72 -0.77 -1.37
N PRO A 40 -3.02 -1.07 -1.36
CA PRO A 40 -3.56 -2.21 -0.63
C PRO A 40 -2.95 -3.52 -1.14
N LEU A 41 -2.30 -4.26 -0.24
CA LEU A 41 -1.81 -5.62 -0.51
C LEU A 41 -2.56 -6.58 0.42
N ASP A 42 -3.54 -7.28 -0.14
CA ASP A 42 -4.30 -8.30 0.59
C ASP A 42 -4.08 -9.68 -0.05
N VAL A 43 -3.87 -10.68 0.80
CA VAL A 43 -3.58 -12.06 0.42
C VAL A 43 -4.46 -13.01 1.21
N CYS A 44 -5.20 -13.87 0.52
CA CYS A 44 -5.96 -14.93 1.17
C CYS A 44 -5.01 -15.99 1.70
N GLN A 45 -5.07 -16.30 2.99
CA GLN A 45 -4.18 -17.27 3.60
C GLN A 45 -4.48 -18.72 3.17
N ASP A 46 -5.72 -19.00 2.77
CA ASP A 46 -6.13 -20.36 2.39
C ASP A 46 -5.78 -20.71 0.93
N CYS A 47 -5.93 -19.77 -0.01
CA CYS A 47 -5.74 -20.05 -1.45
C CYS A 47 -4.73 -19.14 -2.15
N GLN A 48 -4.10 -18.21 -1.43
CA GLN A 48 -3.07 -17.30 -1.96
C GLN A 48 -3.56 -16.36 -3.06
N TYR A 49 -4.87 -16.17 -3.20
CA TYR A 49 -5.41 -15.15 -4.11
C TYR A 49 -4.93 -13.76 -3.67
N HIS A 50 -4.50 -12.92 -4.62
CA HIS A 50 -4.02 -11.56 -4.37
C HIS A 50 -5.06 -10.54 -4.86
N GLY A 51 -5.24 -9.44 -4.15
CA GLY A 51 -6.15 -8.37 -4.55
C GLY A 51 -6.55 -7.48 -3.39
N THR A 52 -7.71 -6.83 -3.51
CA THR A 52 -8.32 -6.03 -2.43
C THR A 52 -9.77 -6.46 -2.29
N TYR A 53 -10.10 -7.09 -1.16
CA TYR A 53 -11.41 -7.69 -0.91
C TYR A 53 -11.58 -8.01 0.58
N ASP A 54 -12.83 -8.06 1.04
CA ASP A 54 -13.13 -8.45 2.42
C ASP A 54 -13.31 -9.96 2.59
N VAL A 55 -13.82 -10.64 1.56
CA VAL A 55 -13.98 -12.09 1.48
C VAL A 55 -13.34 -12.57 0.18
N CYS A 56 -12.55 -13.64 0.25
CA CYS A 56 -11.81 -14.14 -0.90
C CYS A 56 -12.79 -14.56 -2.02
N PRO A 57 -12.70 -13.96 -3.23
CA PRO A 57 -13.60 -14.30 -4.33
C PRO A 57 -13.32 -15.69 -4.92
N ALA A 58 -12.13 -16.27 -4.66
CA ALA A 58 -11.74 -17.56 -5.21
C ALA A 58 -12.20 -18.75 -4.34
N CYS A 59 -12.16 -18.62 -3.00
CA CYS A 59 -12.47 -19.72 -2.08
C CYS A 59 -13.49 -19.39 -0.98
N GLY A 60 -13.93 -18.13 -0.86
CA GLY A 60 -14.89 -17.70 0.16
C GLY A 60 -14.30 -17.48 1.56
N SER A 61 -12.99 -17.61 1.75
CA SER A 61 -12.33 -17.40 3.03
C SER A 61 -12.36 -15.94 3.49
N SER A 62 -12.43 -15.73 4.81
CA SER A 62 -12.24 -14.45 5.48
C SER A 62 -10.88 -14.31 6.18
N ASP A 63 -10.01 -15.34 6.15
CA ASP A 63 -8.64 -15.23 6.68
C ASP A 63 -7.73 -14.53 5.66
N ILE A 64 -7.74 -13.20 5.75
CA ILE A 64 -7.05 -12.31 4.81
C ILE A 64 -5.90 -11.62 5.53
N LEU A 65 -4.67 -11.87 5.07
CA LEU A 65 -3.51 -11.07 5.43
C LEU A 65 -3.62 -9.72 4.73
N ARG A 66 -3.70 -8.64 5.51
CA ARG A 66 -3.72 -7.26 4.98
C ARG A 66 -2.43 -6.58 5.38
N VAL A 67 -1.57 -6.30 4.39
CA VAL A 67 -0.27 -5.66 4.61
C VAL A 67 -0.37 -4.19 4.27
N ARG A 68 0.08 -3.31 5.17
CA ARG A 68 0.13 -1.85 4.95
C ARG A 68 1.47 -1.29 5.42
N ARG A 69 1.84 -0.10 4.93
CA ARG A 69 3.07 0.61 5.34
C ARG A 69 2.72 1.92 6.01
N VAL A 70 2.94 1.98 7.33
CA VAL A 70 2.69 3.19 8.12
C VAL A 70 4.00 3.87 8.54
N SER A 71 4.83 3.17 9.30
CA SER A 71 6.08 3.69 9.87
C SER A 71 7.32 3.34 9.04
N GLY A 72 7.19 3.27 7.72
CA GLY A 72 8.29 2.93 6.80
C GLY A 72 8.45 1.46 6.44
N TYR A 73 7.93 0.55 7.25
CA TYR A 73 7.99 -0.90 7.00
C TYR A 73 6.62 -1.48 6.66
N LEU A 74 6.63 -2.57 5.89
CA LEU A 74 5.43 -3.37 5.63
C LEU A 74 5.11 -4.22 6.86
N GLU A 75 3.87 -4.17 7.29
CA GLU A 75 3.41 -4.88 8.48
C GLU A 75 1.94 -5.29 8.30
N ASP A 76 1.58 -6.39 8.92
CA ASP A 76 0.21 -6.87 9.00
C ASP A 76 -0.62 -5.94 9.91
N VAL A 77 -1.75 -5.46 9.39
CA VAL A 77 -2.64 -4.54 10.11
C VAL A 77 -3.12 -5.11 11.45
N ARG A 78 -3.13 -6.44 11.62
CA ARG A 78 -3.51 -7.09 12.88
C ARG A 78 -2.59 -6.73 14.04
N PHE A 79 -1.34 -6.34 13.77
CA PHE A 79 -0.37 -5.92 14.77
C PHE A 79 -0.27 -4.40 14.94
N PHE A 80 -1.12 -3.63 14.25
CA PHE A 80 -1.06 -2.18 14.33
C PHE A 80 -1.43 -1.68 15.72
N THR A 81 -0.64 -0.72 16.20
CA THR A 81 -1.01 0.06 17.36
C THR A 81 -2.21 0.96 17.03
N PRO A 82 -2.99 1.41 18.01
CA PRO A 82 -4.13 2.31 17.77
C PRO A 82 -3.78 3.56 16.96
N GLY A 83 -2.57 4.10 17.17
CA GLY A 83 -2.07 5.25 16.39
C GLY A 83 -1.84 4.93 14.92
N LYS A 84 -1.28 3.75 14.59
CA LYS A 84 -1.11 3.30 13.21
C LYS A 84 -2.46 3.06 12.53
N THR A 85 -3.41 2.46 13.24
CA THR A 85 -4.77 2.23 12.74
C THR A 85 -5.49 3.54 12.41
N ALA A 86 -5.40 4.54 13.30
CA ALA A 86 -5.98 5.86 13.08
C ALA A 86 -5.32 6.58 11.88
N GLU A 87 -3.99 6.53 11.77
CA GLU A 87 -3.25 7.16 10.68
C GLU A 87 -3.67 6.63 9.31
N VAL A 88 -3.78 5.30 9.16
CA VAL A 88 -4.25 4.66 7.92
C VAL A 88 -5.66 5.10 7.56
N ALA A 89 -6.55 5.19 8.55
CA ALA A 89 -7.94 5.62 8.32
C ALA A 89 -8.04 7.09 7.83
N HIS A 90 -7.02 7.90 8.08
CA HIS A 90 -6.95 9.29 7.61
C HIS A 90 -6.26 9.45 6.25
N ARG A 91 -5.60 8.41 5.71
CA ARG A 91 -4.96 8.49 4.39
C ARG A 91 -6.00 8.59 3.27
N ARG A 92 -5.62 9.32 2.22
CA ARG A 92 -6.41 9.45 0.99
C ARG A 92 -5.56 8.99 -0.17
N SER A 93 -6.14 8.17 -1.04
CA SER A 93 -5.54 7.88 -2.34
C SER A 93 -5.64 9.11 -3.23
N ASN A 94 -4.68 9.27 -4.14
CA ASN A 94 -4.84 10.25 -5.22
C ASN A 94 -5.90 9.74 -6.21
N ASP A 95 -6.72 10.67 -6.70
CA ASP A 95 -7.73 10.46 -7.73
C ASP A 95 -7.13 10.48 -9.14
#